data_AF-A0A970FYP2-F1
#
_entry.id   AF-A0A970FYP2-F1
#
_cell.length_a   1.000
_cell.length_b   1.000
_cell.length_c   1.000
_cell.angle_alpha   90.00
_cell.angle_beta   90.00
_cell.angle_gamma   90.00
#
_symmetry.space_group_name_H-M   'P 1'
#
loop_
_entity.id
_entity.type
_entity.pdbx_description
1 polymer ?
#
loop_
_entity_poly.entity_id
_entity_poly.type
_entity_poly.pdbx_seq_one_letter_code
_entity_poly.pdbx_strand_id
1 'polypeptide(L)'
;MPREKRSAKQFEKTIESYFKTCEEAGVFPDEAGLILFLGLEREEYERLRDGKRGKAYAAALSKARLRRESIIVRELYNTEKAATGKIFVARQPENGGLTDKPREAHAPVTVEVRLAGAGEDPFG
;
A
#
# COMPACT_ATOMS: atom_id res chain seq x y z
N MET A 1 19.22 -21.60 -8.01
CA MET A 1 20.45 -20.91 -7.57
C MET A 1 20.53 -20.93 -6.06
N PRO A 2 21.67 -21.23 -5.42
CA PRO A 2 21.76 -21.25 -3.97
C PRO A 2 21.76 -19.79 -3.48
N ARG A 3 20.63 -19.32 -2.93
CA ARG A 3 20.51 -17.99 -2.31
C ARG A 3 21.45 -17.96 -1.10
N GLU A 4 22.59 -17.29 -1.22
CA GLU A 4 23.48 -17.02 -0.09
C GLU A 4 22.68 -16.47 1.08
N LYS A 5 22.89 -17.03 2.28
CA LYS A 5 22.27 -16.53 3.51
C LYS A 5 22.79 -15.11 3.78
N ARG A 6 22.10 -14.07 3.28
CA ARG A 6 22.34 -12.69 3.71
C ARG A 6 22.19 -12.65 5.23
N SER A 7 23.05 -11.93 5.94
CA SER A 7 22.82 -11.63 7.36
C SER A 7 21.65 -10.64 7.51
N ALA A 8 20.99 -10.63 8.67
CA ALA A 8 19.91 -9.66 8.95
C ALA A 8 20.38 -8.20 8.78
N LYS A 9 21.65 -7.91 9.09
CA LYS A 9 22.24 -6.58 8.93
C LYS A 9 22.42 -6.20 7.45
N GLN A 10 22.84 -7.14 6.60
CA GLN A 10 22.90 -6.91 5.15
C GLN A 10 21.50 -6.74 4.54
N PHE A 11 20.52 -7.48 5.06
CA PHE A 11 19.13 -7.35 4.65
C PHE A 11 18.58 -5.95 4.94
N GLU A 12 18.78 -5.43 6.16
CA GLU A 12 18.39 -4.07 6.54
C GLU A 12 19.06 -3.01 5.65
N LYS A 13 20.38 -3.14 5.39
CA LYS A 13 21.09 -2.25 4.45
C LYS A 13 20.54 -2.29 3.02
N THR A 14 20.08 -3.46 2.57
CA THR A 14 19.49 -3.59 1.24
C THR A 14 18.14 -2.86 1.18
N ILE A 15 17.33 -2.96 2.23
CA ILE A 15 16.08 -2.19 2.38
C ILE A 15 16.38 -0.69 2.38
N GLU A 16 17.39 -0.23 3.13
CA GLU A 16 17.79 1.19 3.14
C GLU A 16 18.19 1.68 1.74
N SER A 17 18.93 0.84 0.99
CA SER A 17 19.34 1.15 -0.38
C SER A 17 18.15 1.29 -1.33
N TYR A 18 17.10 0.47 -1.16
CA TYR A 18 15.84 0.63 -1.90
C TYR A 18 15.21 1.99 -1.64
N PHE A 19 15.02 2.35 -0.36
CA PHE A 19 14.42 3.65 -0.02
C PHE A 19 15.22 4.83 -0.57
N LYS A 20 16.56 4.78 -0.49
CA LYS A 20 17.42 5.81 -1.07
C LYS A 20 17.27 5.90 -2.59
N THR A 21 17.19 4.76 -3.27
CA THR A 21 16.97 4.70 -4.72
C THR A 21 15.63 5.35 -5.10
N CYS A 22 14.56 5.04 -4.36
CA CYS A 22 13.25 5.66 -4.59
C CYS A 22 13.25 7.17 -4.31
N GLU A 23 13.93 7.60 -3.25
CA GLU A 23 14.07 9.01 -2.90
C GLU A 23 14.82 9.80 -4.00
N GLU A 24 15.93 9.27 -4.49
CA GLU A 24 16.70 9.86 -5.59
C GLU A 24 15.91 9.92 -6.90
N ALA A 25 15.06 8.92 -7.15
CA ALA A 25 14.19 8.86 -8.32
C ALA A 25 12.87 9.66 -8.16
N GLY A 26 12.59 10.20 -6.97
CA GLY A 26 11.34 10.92 -6.69
C GLY A 26 10.09 10.04 -6.76
N VAL A 27 10.20 8.74 -6.49
CA VAL A 27 9.10 7.78 -6.55
C VAL A 27 8.72 7.26 -5.18
N PHE A 28 7.45 6.90 -5.00
CA PHE A 28 6.97 6.28 -3.77
C PHE A 28 7.54 4.86 -3.61
N PRO A 29 8.18 4.52 -2.47
CA PRO A 29 8.76 3.20 -2.24
C PRO A 29 7.68 2.18 -1.86
N ASP A 30 6.93 1.65 -2.82
CA ASP A 30 5.87 0.67 -2.56
C ASP A 30 6.41 -0.73 -2.16
N GLU A 31 5.53 -1.60 -1.66
CA GLU A 31 5.91 -2.93 -1.19
C GLU A 31 6.30 -3.89 -2.32
N ALA A 32 5.64 -3.81 -3.49
CA ALA A 32 5.97 -4.67 -4.61
C ALA A 32 7.37 -4.34 -5.15
N GLY A 33 7.69 -3.06 -5.29
CA GLY A 33 9.02 -2.59 -5.64
C GLY A 33 10.09 -3.05 -4.64
N LEU A 34 9.78 -3.03 -3.34
CA LEU A 34 10.70 -3.53 -2.31
C LEU A 34 10.98 -5.04 -2.48
N ILE A 35 9.95 -5.85 -2.73
CA ILE A 35 10.09 -7.30 -2.92
C ILE A 35 10.99 -7.61 -4.12
N LEU A 36 10.75 -6.92 -5.24
CA LEU A 36 11.55 -7.05 -6.44
C LEU A 36 13.00 -6.61 -6.21
N PHE A 37 13.21 -5.48 -5.54
CA PHE A 37 14.54 -4.97 -5.20
C PHE A 37 15.33 -5.93 -4.31
N LEU A 38 14.65 -6.59 -3.37
CA LEU A 38 15.26 -7.61 -2.52
C LEU A 38 15.61 -8.90 -3.27
N GLY A 39 15.06 -9.11 -4.47
CA GLY A 39 15.21 -10.33 -5.28
C GLY A 39 14.38 -11.50 -4.73
N LEU A 40 13.23 -11.20 -4.12
CA LEU A 40 12.36 -12.16 -3.46
C LEU A 40 11.10 -12.41 -4.28
N GLU A 41 10.55 -13.62 -4.12
CA GLU A 41 9.17 -13.91 -4.50
C GLU A 41 8.21 -13.45 -3.38
N ARG A 42 6.95 -13.19 -3.73
CA ARG A 42 5.90 -12.78 -2.77
C ARG A 42 5.82 -13.73 -1.57
N GLU A 43 5.78 -15.02 -1.84
CA GLU A 43 5.66 -16.06 -0.81
C GLU A 43 6.89 -16.09 0.14
N GLU A 44 8.08 -15.79 -0.38
CA GLU A 44 9.28 -15.71 0.45
C GLU A 44 9.29 -14.47 1.34
N TYR A 45 8.85 -13.33 0.81
CA TYR A 45 8.65 -12.12 1.58
C TYR A 45 7.67 -12.34 2.75
N GLU A 46 6.54 -13.00 2.50
CA GLU A 46 5.56 -13.31 3.54
C GLU A 46 6.15 -14.21 4.63
N ARG A 47 6.92 -15.25 4.25
CA ARG A 47 7.63 -16.08 5.24
C ARG A 47 8.61 -15.29 6.10
N LEU A 48 9.33 -14.33 5.52
CA LEU A 48 10.23 -13.43 6.25
C LEU A 48 9.47 -12.48 7.18
N ARG A 49 8.37 -11.90 6.69
CA ARG A 49 7.48 -11.02 7.44
C ARG A 49 6.85 -11.71 8.64
N ASP A 50 6.43 -12.96 8.47
CA ASP A 50 5.85 -13.80 9.53
C ASP A 50 6.90 -14.30 10.54
N GLY A 51 8.18 -13.97 10.35
CA GLY A 51 9.27 -14.38 11.22
C GLY A 51 9.69 -15.84 11.07
N LYS A 52 9.16 -16.58 10.08
CA LYS A 52 9.45 -18.00 9.83
C LYS A 52 10.91 -18.27 9.43
N ARG A 53 11.67 -17.22 9.13
CA ARG A 53 13.11 -17.25 8.77
C ARG A 53 13.99 -16.46 9.75
N GLY A 54 13.40 -15.97 10.85
CA GLY A 54 14.09 -15.23 11.91
C GLY A 54 13.42 -13.89 12.23
N LYS A 55 13.31 -13.57 13.54
CA LYS A 55 12.66 -12.35 14.04
C LYS A 55 13.30 -11.05 13.53
N ALA A 56 14.61 -11.07 13.25
CA ALA A 56 15.32 -9.90 12.76
C ALA A 56 14.86 -9.46 11.36
N TYR A 57 14.52 -10.40 10.47
CA TYR A 57 13.97 -10.07 9.14
C TYR A 57 12.58 -9.46 9.25
N ALA A 58 11.72 -10.07 10.07
CA ALA A 58 10.38 -9.55 10.35
C ALA A 58 10.45 -8.12 10.94
N ALA A 59 11.38 -7.89 11.87
CA ALA A 59 11.60 -6.56 12.45
C ALA A 59 12.05 -5.54 11.39
N ALA A 60 12.97 -5.90 10.50
CA ALA A 60 13.43 -5.02 9.42
C ALA A 60 12.31 -4.68 8.43
N LEU A 61 11.48 -5.66 8.05
CA LEU A 61 10.31 -5.45 7.19
C LEU A 61 9.22 -4.59 7.88
N SER A 62 9.04 -4.77 9.19
CA SER A 62 8.14 -3.93 9.98
C SER A 62 8.59 -2.46 9.99
N LYS A 63 9.90 -2.20 10.18
CA LYS A 63 10.46 -0.85 10.05
C LYS A 63 10.26 -0.26 8.64
N ALA A 64 10.44 -1.08 7.59
CA ALA A 64 10.20 -0.65 6.22
C ALA A 64 8.74 -0.22 6.01
N ARG A 65 7.77 -1.01 6.51
CA ARG A 65 6.35 -0.66 6.48
C ARG A 65 6.07 0.66 7.21
N LEU A 66 6.58 0.83 8.43
CA LEU A 66 6.42 2.08 9.20
C LEU A 66 6.98 3.29 8.45
N ARG A 67 8.11 3.15 7.76
CA ARG A 67 8.69 4.23 6.96
C ARG A 67 7.77 4.61 5.79
N ARG A 68 7.21 3.63 5.07
CA ARG A 68 6.24 3.90 3.99
C ARG A 68 4.99 4.62 4.49
N GLU A 69 4.43 4.15 5.60
CA GLU A 69 3.28 4.78 6.25
C GLU A 69 3.58 6.25 6.61
N SER A 70 4.75 6.53 7.18
CA SER A 70 5.16 7.91 7.50
C SER A 70 5.27 8.81 6.25
N ILE A 71 5.78 8.28 5.12
CA ILE A 71 5.84 9.02 3.86
C ILE A 71 4.43 9.38 3.38
N ILE A 72 3.52 8.40 3.36
CA ILE A 72 2.12 8.62 2.94
C ILE A 72 1.45 9.68 3.81
N VAL A 73 1.58 9.58 5.13
CA VAL A 73 0.98 10.55 6.07
C VAL A 73 1.50 11.96 5.83
N ARG A 74 2.81 12.13 5.64
CA ARG A 74 3.41 13.45 5.35
C ARG A 74 2.93 13.99 4.02
N GLU A 75 2.84 13.14 3.01
CA GLU A 75 2.35 13.54 1.70
C GLU A 75 0.88 13.94 1.71
N LEU A 76 0.04 13.24 2.49
CA LEU A 76 -1.36 13.59 2.71
C LEU A 76 -1.51 14.94 3.41
N TYR A 77 -0.66 15.22 4.39
CA TYR A 77 -0.67 16.51 5.09
C TYR A 77 -0.19 17.67 4.20
N ASN A 78 0.79 17.43 3.34
CA ASN A 78 1.46 18.47 2.57
C ASN A 78 0.85 18.73 1.17
N THR A 79 -0.08 17.90 0.67
CA THR A 79 -0.59 18.02 -0.71
C THR A 79 -2.11 18.09 -0.76
N GLU A 80 -2.68 19.26 -1.06
CA GLU A 80 -4.13 19.41 -1.24
C GLU A 80 -4.65 18.75 -2.53
N LYS A 81 -3.87 18.82 -3.62
CA LYS A 81 -4.35 18.47 -4.98
C LYS A 81 -4.29 16.97 -5.32
N ALA A 82 -3.57 16.16 -4.54
CA ALA A 82 -3.40 14.72 -4.78
C ALA A 82 -3.94 13.84 -3.64
N ALA A 83 -4.73 14.41 -2.73
CA ALA A 83 -5.19 13.76 -1.51
C ALA A 83 -5.99 12.47 -1.79
N THR A 84 -6.84 12.45 -2.81
CA THR A 84 -7.76 11.31 -3.07
C THR A 84 -7.03 10.01 -3.39
N GLY A 85 -6.04 10.03 -4.30
CA GLY A 85 -5.25 8.83 -4.64
C GLY A 85 -4.41 8.33 -3.46
N LYS A 86 -3.80 9.26 -2.72
CA LYS A 86 -2.97 8.94 -1.55
C LYS A 86 -3.79 8.40 -0.37
N ILE A 87 -5.04 8.83 -0.22
CA ILE A 87 -5.97 8.27 0.77
C ILE A 87 -6.24 6.79 0.48
N PHE A 88 -6.44 6.41 -0.80
CA PHE A 88 -6.62 5.00 -1.15
C PHE A 88 -5.39 4.15 -0.82
N VAL A 89 -4.19 4.68 -1.07
CA VAL A 89 -2.94 4.00 -0.68
C VAL A 89 -2.84 3.87 0.84
N ALA A 90 -3.18 4.91 1.60
CA ALA A 90 -3.18 4.88 3.08
C ALA A 90 -4.18 3.87 3.66
N ARG A 91 -5.31 3.65 2.99
CA ARG A 91 -6.35 2.68 3.40
C ARG A 91 -5.90 1.23 3.24
N GLN A 92 -4.87 0.95 2.44
CA GLN A 92 -4.37 -0.41 2.27
C GLN A 92 -3.76 -0.93 3.59
N PRO A 93 -4.07 -2.16 4.02
CA PRO A 93 -3.51 -2.74 5.24
C PRO A 93 -1.97 -2.72 5.29
N GLU A 94 -1.32 -2.84 4.14
CA GLU A 94 0.13 -2.86 3.98
C GLU A 94 0.79 -1.49 4.23
N ASN A 95 -0.01 -0.42 4.31
CA ASN A 95 0.40 0.98 4.36
C ASN A 95 -0.20 1.77 5.54
N GLY A 96 -0.68 1.07 6.56
CA GLY A 96 -1.22 1.67 7.80
C GLY A 96 -2.71 1.41 8.00
N GLY A 97 -3.45 1.13 6.93
CA GLY A 97 -4.86 0.74 7.02
C GLY A 97 -5.75 1.87 7.55
N LEU A 98 -5.51 3.11 7.12
CA LEU A 98 -6.31 4.27 7.50
C LEU A 98 -7.80 3.96 7.28
N THR A 99 -8.61 4.06 8.32
CA THR A 99 -10.07 3.93 8.23
C THR A 99 -10.73 5.28 8.49
N ASP A 100 -11.85 5.53 7.80
CA ASP A 100 -12.68 6.66 8.20
C ASP A 100 -13.28 6.37 9.56
N LYS A 101 -13.44 7.41 10.37
CA LYS A 101 -14.37 7.30 11.50
C LYS A 101 -15.74 6.90 10.93
N PRO A 102 -16.46 5.97 11.57
CA PRO A 102 -17.83 5.69 11.16
C PRO A 102 -18.58 7.01 11.17
N ARG A 103 -18.99 7.47 9.98
CA ARG A 103 -19.92 8.58 9.86
C ARG A 103 -21.18 8.08 10.53
N GLU A 104 -21.68 8.79 11.54
CA GLU A 104 -23.01 8.54 12.08
C GLU A 104 -23.96 8.40 10.88
N ALA A 105 -24.73 7.30 10.86
CA ALA A 105 -25.57 6.97 9.72
C ALA A 105 -26.54 8.13 9.47
N HIS A 106 -26.22 9.00 8.52
CA HIS A 106 -27.19 9.94 8.00
C HIS A 106 -28.29 9.11 7.33
N ALA A 107 -29.54 9.53 7.56
CA ALA A 107 -30.76 8.86 7.15
C ALA A 107 -30.67 8.25 5.73
N PRO A 108 -31.33 7.10 5.48
CA PRO A 108 -31.22 6.37 4.22
C PRO A 108 -31.46 7.28 3.03
N VAL A 109 -30.49 7.31 2.11
CA VAL A 109 -30.59 8.06 0.85
C VAL A 109 -31.50 7.28 -0.09
N THR A 110 -32.71 7.78 -0.33
CA THR A 110 -33.61 7.27 -1.36
C THR A 110 -33.20 7.84 -2.72
N VAL A 111 -32.85 6.97 -3.67
CA VAL A 111 -32.57 7.36 -5.05
C VAL A 111 -33.77 6.98 -5.92
N GLU A 112 -34.54 7.96 -6.38
CA GLU A 112 -35.57 7.77 -7.42
C GLU A 112 -34.91 7.87 -8.80
N VAL A 113 -34.91 6.75 -9.54
CA VAL A 113 -34.47 6.73 -10.94
C VAL A 113 -35.72 6.77 -11.84
N ARG A 114 -35.92 7.86 -12.57
CA ARG A 114 -36.93 7.95 -13.64
C ARG A 114 -36.25 7.72 -14.98
N LEU A 115 -36.53 6.57 -15.59
CA LEU A 115 -36.14 6.29 -16.96
C LEU A 115 -37.15 6.99 -17.88
N ALA A 116 -36.70 8.03 -18.58
CA ALA A 116 -37.48 8.65 -19.65
C ALA A 116 -37.21 7.90 -20.95
N GLY A 117 -38.25 7.31 -21.54
CA GLY A 117 -38.25 6.82 -22.91
C GLY A 117 -37.98 5.32 -23.07
N ALA A 118 -39.02 4.51 -22.92
CA ALA A 118 -39.12 3.20 -23.55
C ALA A 118 -40.60 2.91 -23.80
N GLY A 119 -41.07 3.21 -25.02
CA GLY A 119 -42.45 2.92 -25.41
C GLY A 119 -42.96 3.72 -26.59
N GLU A 120 -42.29 3.66 -27.74
CA GLU A 120 -43.02 3.65 -29.01
C GLU A 120 -42.89 2.22 -29.55
N ASP A 121 -44.02 1.53 -29.56
CA ASP A 121 -44.17 0.18 -30.09
C ASP A 121 -44.12 0.26 -31.63
N PRO A 122 -43.13 -0.35 -32.31
CA PRO A 122 -43.04 -0.29 -33.76
C PRO A 122 -44.05 -1.22 -34.48
N PHE A 123 -45.00 -1.85 -33.77
CA PHE A 123 -46.00 -2.74 -34.36
C PHE A 123 -47.46 -2.45 -33.93
N GLY A 124 -47.76 -1.24 -33.43
CA GLY A 124 -49.13 -0.79 -33.10
C GLY A 124 -49.83 -0.04 -34.21
#